data_AF-A0A8T4T4E8-F1
#
_entry.id   AF-A0A8T4T4E8-F1
#
_cell.length_a   1.000
_cell.length_b   1.000
_cell.length_c   1.000
_cell.angle_alpha   90.00
_cell.angle_beta   90.00
_cell.angle_gamma   90.00
#
_symmetry.space_group_name_H-M   'P 1'
#
loop_
_entity.id
_entity.type
_entity.pdbx_description
1 polymer ?
#
loop_
_entity_poly.entity_id
_entity_poly.type
_entity_poly.pdbx_seq_one_letter_code
_entity_poly.pdbx_strand_id
1 'polypeptide(L)'
;MSLPPLILDGFSGREEKLAAIKRYVCADQAVMFYRTNDLVHSRRVLWHLEAALPDIATVYGNRFRADFASVLALVHDDAEILNGDVQLHHKEQMTAAERVDLEQKERAAIERMTLEFTPTINGFSYRDLLLAAKDKPCLEAQFVSFFDKMDGAGEAWHEVFAGNPYFLRPAGGQGTDQGYVRRLNAFPQKYPQMQPFFQQFPNYLPQSFDFAAAVARGRPHAIISLQQDSGYPPYERWKRTVMEREGLDLLVTQVEGC
;
A
#
# COMPACT_ATOMS: atom_id res chain seq x y z
N MET A 1 16.77 -10.01 -9.83
CA MET A 1 17.76 -10.19 -8.75
C MET A 1 17.08 -10.98 -7.64
N SER A 2 17.75 -11.96 -7.03
CA SER A 2 17.23 -12.62 -5.83
C SER A 2 17.68 -11.81 -4.62
N LEU A 3 16.74 -11.29 -3.85
CA LEU A 3 17.04 -10.62 -2.58
C LEU A 3 17.36 -11.67 -1.51
N PRO A 4 18.21 -11.33 -0.53
CA PRO A 4 18.42 -12.21 0.61
C PRO A 4 17.10 -12.41 1.39
N PRO A 5 16.92 -13.55 2.05
CA PRO A 5 15.75 -13.77 2.89
C PRO A 5 15.68 -12.71 3.99
N LEU A 6 14.46 -12.26 4.30
CA LEU A 6 14.19 -11.33 5.38
C LEU A 6 14.17 -12.10 6.71
N ILE A 7 15.01 -11.69 7.66
CA ILE A 7 15.21 -12.34 8.96
C ILE A 7 14.57 -11.44 10.01
N LEU A 8 13.42 -11.88 10.55
CA LEU A 8 12.64 -11.16 11.56
C LEU A 8 12.93 -11.67 12.99
N ASP A 9 14.15 -12.13 13.25
CA ASP A 9 14.56 -12.58 14.58
C ASP A 9 14.42 -11.42 15.58
N GLY A 10 13.81 -11.68 16.74
CA GLY A 10 13.52 -10.64 17.74
C GLY A 10 12.25 -9.82 17.46
N PHE A 11 11.45 -10.19 16.45
CA PHE A 11 10.13 -9.61 16.15
C PHE A 11 8.95 -10.53 16.50
N SER A 12 9.09 -11.33 17.57
CA SER A 12 8.01 -12.21 18.04
C SER A 12 6.74 -11.42 18.38
N GLY A 13 5.58 -11.88 17.93
CA GLY A 13 4.30 -11.20 18.16
C GLY A 13 3.96 -10.10 17.15
N ARG A 14 4.91 -9.69 16.28
CA ARG A 14 4.69 -8.62 15.31
C ARG A 14 3.60 -8.98 14.30
N GLU A 15 3.67 -10.18 13.73
CA GLU A 15 2.71 -10.62 12.71
C GLU A 15 1.28 -10.68 13.27
N GLU A 16 1.12 -11.21 14.48
CA GLU A 16 -0.18 -11.29 15.16
C GLU A 16 -0.75 -9.90 15.42
N LYS A 17 0.10 -8.94 15.84
CA LYS A 17 -0.32 -7.56 16.09
C LYS A 17 -0.76 -6.85 14.81
N LEU A 18 0.00 -6.97 13.71
CA LEU A 18 -0.38 -6.39 12.42
C LEU A 18 -1.62 -7.08 11.83
N ALA A 19 -1.75 -8.40 11.98
CA ALA A 19 -2.91 -9.14 11.49
C ALA A 19 -4.21 -8.75 12.22
N ALA A 20 -4.11 -8.22 13.44
CA ALA A 20 -5.25 -7.73 14.21
C ALA A 20 -5.74 -6.34 13.75
N ILE A 21 -4.94 -5.57 13.00
CA ILE A 21 -5.33 -4.25 12.51
C ILE A 21 -6.02 -4.40 11.16
N LYS A 22 -7.33 -4.21 11.16
CA LYS A 22 -8.16 -4.25 9.95
C LYS A 22 -8.00 -2.95 9.17
N ARG A 23 -7.90 -3.08 7.85
CA ARG A 23 -7.82 -1.94 6.92
C ARG A 23 -9.20 -1.40 6.57
N TYR A 24 -9.27 -0.14 6.13
CA TYR A 24 -10.51 0.53 5.70
C TYR A 24 -11.62 0.59 6.76
N VAL A 25 -11.26 0.66 8.05
CA VAL A 25 -12.26 0.77 9.12
C VAL A 25 -12.64 2.24 9.29
N CYS A 26 -13.62 2.70 8.52
CA CYS A 26 -14.27 4.01 8.71
C CYS A 26 -15.78 3.94 8.48
N ALA A 27 -16.50 4.96 8.97
CA ALA A 27 -17.97 4.97 8.98
C ALA A 27 -18.58 4.91 7.57
N ASP A 28 -17.91 5.49 6.58
CA ASP A 28 -18.31 5.57 5.18
C ASP A 28 -17.85 4.38 4.31
N GLN A 29 -17.01 3.49 4.86
CA GLN A 29 -16.55 2.24 4.23
C GLN A 29 -16.79 1.04 5.16
N ALA A 30 -17.98 1.03 5.77
CA ALA A 30 -18.36 0.03 6.77
C ALA A 30 -18.31 -1.41 6.23
N VAL A 31 -18.46 -1.60 4.91
CA VAL A 31 -18.45 -2.91 4.25
C VAL A 31 -17.40 -2.96 3.16
N MET A 32 -16.43 -3.86 3.32
CA MET A 32 -15.40 -4.20 2.34
C MET A 32 -15.44 -5.72 2.13
N PHE A 33 -15.87 -6.14 0.94
CA PHE A 33 -16.13 -7.54 0.64
C PHE A 33 -14.89 -8.42 0.87
N TYR A 34 -13.69 -7.92 0.54
CA TYR A 34 -12.41 -8.62 0.62
C TYR A 34 -11.47 -7.92 1.61
N ARG A 35 -11.99 -7.55 2.80
CA ARG A 35 -11.21 -6.84 3.81
C ARG A 35 -9.94 -7.59 4.21
N THR A 36 -8.85 -6.85 4.27
CA THR A 36 -7.51 -7.30 4.65
C THR A 36 -7.07 -6.69 5.99
N ASN A 37 -5.83 -6.97 6.37
CA ASN A 37 -5.16 -6.42 7.54
C ASN A 37 -3.77 -5.88 7.16
N ASP A 38 -3.11 -5.18 8.08
CA ASP A 38 -1.83 -4.53 7.78
C ASP A 38 -0.67 -5.52 7.56
N LEU A 39 -0.78 -6.75 8.07
CA LEU A 39 0.19 -7.79 7.76
C LEU A 39 0.15 -8.16 6.27
N VAL A 40 -1.05 -8.40 5.74
CA VAL A 40 -1.27 -8.71 4.32
C VAL A 40 -0.84 -7.54 3.45
N HIS A 41 -1.24 -6.32 3.81
CA HIS A 41 -0.85 -5.10 3.10
C HIS A 41 0.67 -4.93 3.03
N SER A 42 1.37 -5.00 4.17
CA SER A 42 2.83 -4.87 4.21
C SER A 42 3.55 -5.88 3.32
N ARG A 43 3.05 -7.11 3.24
CA ARG A 43 3.57 -8.15 2.33
C ARG A 43 3.32 -7.79 0.86
N ARG A 44 2.12 -7.32 0.52
CA ARG A 44 1.79 -6.89 -0.84
C ARG A 44 2.62 -5.69 -1.30
N VAL A 45 2.84 -4.71 -0.43
CA VAL A 45 3.73 -3.56 -0.71
C VAL A 45 5.14 -4.05 -1.08
N LEU A 46 5.69 -5.00 -0.31
CA LEU A 46 6.97 -5.65 -0.66
C LEU A 46 6.89 -6.33 -2.03
N TRP A 47 5.86 -7.13 -2.31
CA TRP A 47 5.78 -7.86 -3.58
C TRP A 47 5.68 -6.95 -4.80
N HIS A 48 4.92 -5.85 -4.69
CA HIS A 48 4.82 -4.86 -5.75
C HIS A 48 6.14 -4.12 -5.97
N LEU A 49 6.84 -3.80 -4.87
CA LEU A 49 8.19 -3.25 -4.95
C LEU A 49 9.15 -4.22 -5.64
N GLU A 50 9.16 -5.50 -5.24
CA GLU A 50 10.00 -6.55 -5.83
C GLU A 50 9.74 -6.73 -7.33
N ALA A 51 8.47 -6.74 -7.74
CA ALA A 51 8.07 -6.83 -9.14
C ALA A 51 8.59 -5.65 -9.97
N ALA A 52 8.73 -4.46 -9.37
CA ALA A 52 9.23 -3.26 -10.02
C ALA A 52 10.76 -3.09 -9.97
N LEU A 53 11.48 -3.89 -9.17
CA LEU A 53 12.94 -3.75 -9.03
C LEU A 53 13.70 -3.80 -10.36
N PRO A 54 13.37 -4.63 -11.36
CA PRO A 54 14.04 -4.60 -12.67
C PRO A 54 13.91 -3.23 -13.37
N ASP A 55 12.72 -2.64 -13.32
CA ASP A 55 12.44 -1.33 -13.93
C ASP A 55 13.15 -0.21 -13.15
N ILE A 56 13.10 -0.26 -11.81
CA ILE A 56 13.82 0.68 -10.93
C ILE A 56 15.33 0.61 -11.18
N ALA A 57 15.89 -0.61 -11.28
CA ALA A 57 17.32 -0.80 -11.56
C ALA A 57 17.71 -0.28 -12.94
N THR A 58 16.82 -0.31 -13.93
CA THR A 58 17.07 0.26 -15.26
C THR A 58 17.26 1.79 -15.18
N VAL A 59 16.56 2.47 -14.29
CA VAL A 59 16.60 3.95 -14.16
C VAL A 59 17.69 4.40 -13.17
N TYR A 60 17.82 3.71 -12.05
CA TYR A 60 18.66 4.15 -10.94
C TYR A 60 19.94 3.33 -10.76
N GLY A 61 20.02 2.14 -11.33
CA GLY A 61 21.13 1.21 -11.14
C GLY A 61 21.41 0.99 -9.66
N ASN A 62 22.69 1.03 -9.29
CA ASN A 62 23.14 0.83 -7.92
C ASN A 62 22.84 2.01 -6.96
N ARG A 63 22.21 3.09 -7.44
CA ARG A 63 21.78 4.20 -6.58
C ARG A 63 20.57 3.85 -5.73
N PHE A 64 19.82 2.81 -6.12
CA PHE A 64 18.67 2.31 -5.37
C PHE A 64 19.09 1.12 -4.49
N ARG A 65 18.98 1.27 -3.16
CA ARG A 65 19.31 0.20 -2.21
C ARG A 65 18.13 -0.74 -2.05
N ALA A 66 18.04 -1.74 -2.94
CA ALA A 66 16.90 -2.65 -3.00
C ALA A 66 16.70 -3.46 -1.72
N ASP A 67 17.78 -3.81 -1.02
CA ASP A 67 17.76 -4.48 0.28
C ASP A 67 17.11 -3.61 1.36
N PHE A 68 17.54 -2.35 1.48
CA PHE A 68 16.94 -1.38 2.40
C PHE A 68 15.46 -1.14 2.08
N ALA A 69 15.12 -0.96 0.80
CA ALA A 69 13.74 -0.73 0.36
C ALA A 69 12.82 -1.92 0.70
N SER A 70 13.32 -3.14 0.58
CA SER A 70 12.55 -4.36 0.85
C SER A 70 12.27 -4.55 2.35
N VAL A 71 13.29 -4.32 3.19
CA VAL A 71 13.11 -4.34 4.65
C VAL A 71 12.16 -3.22 5.07
N LEU A 72 12.33 -2.02 4.50
CA LEU A 72 11.47 -0.87 4.75
C LEU A 72 10.02 -1.14 4.38
N ALA A 73 9.75 -1.75 3.22
CA ALA A 73 8.41 -2.13 2.79
C ALA A 73 7.70 -3.04 3.79
N LEU A 74 8.42 -4.00 4.39
CA LEU A 74 7.80 -4.87 5.38
C LEU A 74 7.40 -4.12 6.65
N VAL A 75 8.21 -3.18 7.13
CA VAL A 75 8.03 -2.56 8.46
C VAL A 75 7.39 -1.17 8.41
N HIS A 76 6.98 -0.68 7.24
CA HIS A 76 6.56 0.70 7.07
C HIS A 76 5.35 1.10 7.94
N ASP A 77 4.46 0.15 8.24
CA ASP A 77 3.25 0.34 9.06
C ASP A 77 3.39 -0.19 10.49
N ASP A 78 4.59 -0.59 10.93
CA ASP A 78 4.78 -1.14 12.29
C ASP A 78 4.36 -0.18 13.41
N ALA A 79 4.47 1.14 13.19
CA ALA A 79 3.99 2.14 14.15
C ALA A 79 2.47 2.08 14.38
N GLU A 80 1.71 1.49 13.46
CA GLU A 80 0.25 1.32 13.57
C GLU A 80 -0.13 0.25 14.60
N ILE A 81 0.80 -0.62 15.02
CA ILE A 81 0.62 -1.52 16.18
C ILE A 81 0.24 -0.76 17.45
N LEU A 82 0.77 0.46 17.63
CA LEU A 82 0.51 1.27 18.81
C LEU A 82 -0.62 2.29 18.61
N ASN A 83 -0.78 2.81 17.39
CA ASN A 83 -1.66 3.94 17.10
C ASN A 83 -2.93 3.57 16.32
N GLY A 84 -2.98 2.36 15.75
CA GLY A 84 -3.97 1.94 14.76
C GLY A 84 -3.75 2.61 13.39
N ASP A 85 -4.43 2.07 12.38
CA ASP A 85 -4.45 2.64 11.02
C ASP A 85 -5.34 3.90 10.97
N VAL A 86 -4.67 5.06 10.90
CA VAL A 86 -5.35 6.33 10.67
C VAL A 86 -5.65 6.48 9.19
N GLN A 87 -6.89 6.14 8.85
CA GLN A 87 -7.43 6.15 7.49
C GLN A 87 -7.18 7.46 6.75
N LEU A 88 -6.94 7.32 5.45
CA LEU A 88 -6.62 8.43 4.55
C LEU A 88 -7.69 9.52 4.53
N HIS A 89 -8.95 9.12 4.56
CA HIS A 89 -10.10 10.02 4.59
C HIS A 89 -10.07 10.93 5.82
N HIS A 90 -9.77 10.39 7.00
CA HIS A 90 -9.63 11.16 8.23
C HIS A 90 -8.44 12.13 8.14
N LYS A 91 -7.28 11.69 7.61
CA LYS A 91 -6.09 12.54 7.43
C LYS A 91 -6.37 13.75 6.51
N GLU A 92 -7.23 13.60 5.51
CA GLU A 92 -7.62 14.70 4.61
C GLU A 92 -8.47 15.76 5.32
N GLN A 93 -9.28 15.36 6.29
CA GLN A 93 -10.18 16.23 7.04
C GLN A 93 -9.52 16.90 8.26
N MET A 94 -8.36 16.41 8.69
CA MET A 94 -7.62 16.98 9.82
C MET A 94 -7.17 18.42 9.55
N THR A 95 -7.45 19.27 10.53
CA THR A 95 -6.89 20.62 10.68
C THR A 95 -5.37 20.58 10.81
N ALA A 96 -4.71 21.72 10.63
CA ALA A 96 -3.26 21.82 10.81
C ALA A 96 -2.82 21.41 12.23
N ALA A 97 -3.59 21.76 13.27
CA ALA A 97 -3.28 21.40 14.65
C ALA A 97 -3.41 19.88 14.88
N GLU A 98 -4.45 19.24 14.37
CA GLU A 98 -4.62 17.79 14.44
C GLU A 98 -3.53 17.04 13.68
N ARG A 99 -3.05 17.58 12.55
CA ARG A 99 -1.92 17.00 11.82
C ARG A 99 -0.63 17.05 12.62
N VAL A 100 -0.34 18.17 13.29
CA VAL A 100 0.83 18.30 14.17
C VAL A 100 0.75 17.32 15.34
N ASP A 101 -0.42 17.22 15.98
CA ASP A 101 -0.65 16.27 17.07
C ASP A 101 -0.49 14.81 16.60
N LEU A 102 -1.06 14.46 15.44
CA LEU A 102 -0.86 13.14 14.84
C LEU A 102 0.61 12.87 14.54
N GLU A 103 1.34 13.82 13.96
CA GLU A 103 2.77 13.68 13.69
C GLU A 103 3.59 13.44 14.95
N GLN A 104 3.26 14.12 16.05
CA GLN A 104 3.91 13.90 17.35
C GLN A 104 3.61 12.51 17.91
N LYS A 105 2.35 12.05 17.84
CA LYS A 105 1.94 10.70 18.26
C LYS A 105 2.60 9.60 17.43
N GLU A 106 2.69 9.79 16.11
CA GLU A 106 3.38 8.86 15.22
C GLU A 106 4.88 8.78 15.55
N ARG A 107 5.56 9.92 15.78
CA ARG A 107 6.97 9.90 16.20
C ARG A 107 7.17 9.26 17.57
N ALA A 108 6.29 9.53 18.53
CA ALA A 108 6.35 8.90 19.85
C ALA A 108 6.13 7.37 19.77
N ALA A 109 5.25 6.91 18.87
CA ALA A 109 5.06 5.49 18.62
C ALA A 109 6.32 4.85 18.04
N ILE A 110 7.01 5.50 17.09
CA ILE A 110 8.29 5.01 16.56
C ILE A 110 9.31 4.78 17.69
N GLU A 111 9.46 5.74 18.62
CA GLU A 111 10.39 5.58 19.75
C GLU A 111 9.96 4.47 20.73
N ARG A 112 8.67 4.16 20.83
CA ARG A 112 8.20 3.04 21.64
C ARG A 112 8.43 1.70 20.95
N MET A 113 8.22 1.64 19.65
CA MET A 113 8.45 0.43 18.84
C MET A 113 9.91 -0.01 18.88
N THR A 114 10.85 0.93 18.89
CA THR A 114 12.29 0.64 18.98
C THR A 114 12.75 0.12 20.34
N LEU A 115 11.93 0.29 21.39
CA LEU A 115 12.13 -0.31 22.70
C LEU A 115 11.50 -1.70 22.81
N GLU A 116 10.45 -1.96 22.02
CA GLU A 116 9.71 -3.21 22.03
C GLU A 116 10.39 -4.31 21.22
N PHE A 117 10.94 -3.95 20.06
CA PHE A 117 11.59 -4.88 19.15
C PHE A 117 13.11 -4.73 19.15
N THR A 118 13.81 -5.71 18.58
CA THR A 118 15.27 -5.62 18.42
C THR A 118 15.68 -4.34 17.68
N PRO A 119 16.78 -3.68 18.06
CA PRO A 119 17.20 -2.42 17.46
C PRO A 119 17.60 -2.54 15.99
N THR A 120 17.83 -3.77 15.50
CA THR A 120 18.24 -4.03 14.12
C THR A 120 17.43 -5.14 13.45
N ILE A 121 17.20 -4.99 12.15
CA ILE A 121 16.51 -5.95 11.27
C ILE A 121 17.28 -6.02 9.95
N ASN A 122 17.68 -7.23 9.53
CA ASN A 122 18.50 -7.43 8.33
C ASN A 122 19.76 -6.54 8.26
N GLY A 123 20.36 -6.22 9.40
CA GLY A 123 21.54 -5.34 9.50
C GLY A 123 21.25 -3.84 9.44
N PHE A 124 19.98 -3.44 9.28
CA PHE A 124 19.56 -2.04 9.32
C PHE A 124 19.05 -1.66 10.71
N SER A 125 19.26 -0.40 11.09
CA SER A 125 18.65 0.20 12.27
C SER A 125 17.13 0.25 12.12
N TYR A 126 16.40 -0.42 13.01
CA TYR A 126 14.95 -0.48 12.98
C TYR A 126 14.33 0.92 13.15
N ARG A 127 14.91 1.74 14.03
CA ARG A 127 14.52 3.14 14.21
C ARG A 127 14.64 3.94 12.92
N ASP A 128 15.74 3.79 12.20
CA ASP A 128 15.98 4.55 10.98
C ASP A 128 15.06 4.12 9.84
N LEU A 129 14.68 2.84 9.79
CA LEU A 129 13.65 2.35 8.87
C LEU A 129 12.30 2.99 9.15
N LEU A 130 11.84 2.98 10.41
CA LEU A 130 10.56 3.59 10.78
C LEU A 130 10.54 5.11 10.51
N LEU A 131 11.63 5.81 10.81
CA LEU A 131 11.78 7.23 10.47
C LEU A 131 11.82 7.45 8.95
N ALA A 132 12.47 6.57 8.18
CA ALA A 132 12.49 6.66 6.73
C ALA A 132 11.09 6.45 6.13
N ALA A 133 10.30 5.49 6.63
CA ALA A 133 8.91 5.28 6.23
C ALA A 133 8.06 6.52 6.52
N LYS A 134 8.24 7.12 7.71
CA LYS A 134 7.50 8.31 8.12
C LYS A 134 7.87 9.55 7.31
N ASP A 135 9.15 9.84 7.15
CA ASP A 135 9.65 11.11 6.60
C ASP A 135 9.93 11.08 5.09
N LYS A 136 10.00 9.88 4.49
CA LYS A 136 10.32 9.64 3.07
C LYS A 136 11.58 10.38 2.57
N PRO A 137 12.71 10.37 3.31
CA PRO A 137 13.86 11.21 2.99
C PRO A 137 14.67 10.73 1.77
N CYS A 138 14.52 9.47 1.37
CA CYS A 138 15.31 8.83 0.34
C CYS A 138 14.45 8.16 -0.73
N LEU A 139 15.07 7.85 -1.86
CA LEU A 139 14.40 7.23 -3.01
C LEU A 139 13.71 5.92 -2.65
N GLU A 140 14.33 5.08 -1.80
CA GLU A 140 13.73 3.83 -1.35
C GLU A 140 12.41 4.06 -0.61
N ALA A 141 12.39 5.01 0.33
CA ALA A 141 11.19 5.32 1.11
C ALA A 141 10.10 5.97 0.25
N GLN A 142 10.46 6.71 -0.79
CA GLN A 142 9.52 7.28 -1.74
C GLN A 142 8.86 6.18 -2.60
N PHE A 143 9.63 5.19 -3.06
CA PHE A 143 9.08 4.01 -3.75
C PHE A 143 8.22 3.15 -2.84
N VAL A 144 8.62 2.90 -1.59
CA VAL A 144 7.77 2.20 -0.61
C VAL A 144 6.46 2.97 -0.42
N SER A 145 6.51 4.28 -0.24
CA SER A 145 5.30 5.11 -0.14
C SER A 145 4.43 5.05 -1.40
N PHE A 146 5.01 4.91 -2.58
CA PHE A 146 4.25 4.73 -3.82
C PHE A 146 3.53 3.37 -3.84
N PHE A 147 4.22 2.29 -3.49
CA PHE A 147 3.63 0.95 -3.49
C PHE A 147 2.63 0.72 -2.35
N ASP A 148 2.80 1.38 -1.19
CA ASP A 148 1.76 1.52 -0.15
C ASP A 148 0.46 2.07 -0.76
N LYS A 149 0.54 3.21 -1.46
CA LYS A 149 -0.64 3.80 -2.10
C LYS A 149 -1.16 3.00 -3.28
N MET A 150 -0.29 2.28 -4.00
CA MET A 150 -0.71 1.40 -5.09
C MET A 150 -1.45 0.18 -4.57
N ASP A 151 -1.02 -0.41 -3.46
CA ASP A 151 -1.72 -1.54 -2.86
C ASP A 151 -3.09 -1.15 -2.33
N GLY A 152 -3.20 -0.03 -1.59
CA GLY A 152 -4.50 0.49 -1.18
C GLY A 152 -5.42 0.84 -2.37
N ALA A 153 -4.83 1.36 -3.47
CA ALA A 153 -5.60 1.57 -4.70
C ALA A 153 -6.10 0.24 -5.29
N GLY A 154 -5.26 -0.79 -5.30
CA GLY A 154 -5.59 -2.14 -5.73
C GLY A 154 -6.74 -2.75 -4.94
N GLU A 155 -6.71 -2.62 -3.61
CA GLU A 155 -7.80 -3.02 -2.71
C GLU A 155 -9.11 -2.31 -3.08
N ALA A 156 -9.08 -0.98 -3.25
CA ALA A 156 -10.25 -0.22 -3.65
C ALA A 156 -10.78 -0.56 -5.07
N TRP A 157 -9.89 -0.81 -6.02
CA TRP A 157 -10.28 -1.24 -7.37
C TRP A 157 -10.88 -2.64 -7.35
N HIS A 158 -10.34 -3.54 -6.54
CA HIS A 158 -10.85 -4.89 -6.37
C HIS A 158 -12.31 -4.88 -5.89
N GLU A 159 -12.63 -4.04 -4.90
CA GLU A 159 -13.99 -3.79 -4.42
C GLU A 159 -14.90 -3.22 -5.53
N VAL A 160 -14.41 -2.25 -6.31
CA VAL A 160 -15.15 -1.69 -7.45
C VAL A 160 -15.48 -2.77 -8.48
N PHE A 161 -14.51 -3.59 -8.89
CA PHE A 161 -14.73 -4.68 -9.84
C PHE A 161 -15.62 -5.79 -9.27
N ALA A 162 -15.71 -5.91 -7.94
CA ALA A 162 -16.66 -6.78 -7.27
C ALA A 162 -18.10 -6.22 -7.20
N GLY A 163 -18.31 -4.97 -7.64
CA GLY A 163 -19.60 -4.30 -7.60
C GLY A 163 -19.89 -3.55 -6.30
N ASN A 164 -18.89 -3.25 -5.47
CA ASN A 164 -19.06 -2.49 -4.24
C ASN A 164 -19.05 -0.97 -4.51
N PRO A 165 -20.19 -0.25 -4.40
CA PRO A 165 -20.26 1.18 -4.68
C PRO A 165 -19.57 2.06 -3.62
N TYR A 166 -19.35 1.56 -2.39
CA TYR A 166 -18.68 2.33 -1.32
C TYR A 166 -17.23 2.69 -1.70
N PHE A 167 -16.61 1.93 -2.59
CA PHE A 167 -15.24 2.13 -3.04
C PHE A 167 -15.11 2.99 -4.30
N LEU A 168 -16.21 3.52 -4.85
CA LEU A 168 -16.13 4.44 -6.00
C LEU A 168 -15.25 5.66 -5.70
N ARG A 169 -15.46 6.34 -4.57
CA ARG A 169 -14.67 7.52 -4.20
C ARG A 169 -13.20 7.17 -3.93
N PRO A 170 -12.86 6.17 -3.08
CA PRO A 170 -11.47 5.72 -2.90
C PRO A 170 -10.77 5.34 -4.20
N ALA A 171 -11.44 4.57 -5.08
CA ALA A 171 -10.86 4.11 -6.34
C ALA A 171 -10.47 5.24 -7.29
N GLY A 172 -11.16 6.38 -7.24
CA GLY A 172 -10.96 7.53 -8.13
C GLY A 172 -12.19 7.97 -8.94
N GLY A 173 -13.37 7.52 -8.54
CA GLY A 173 -14.68 7.85 -9.11
C GLY A 173 -15.17 9.27 -8.79
N GLN A 174 -16.47 9.52 -9.02
CA GLN A 174 -17.01 10.85 -9.36
C GLN A 174 -16.68 11.99 -8.37
N GLY A 175 -16.40 13.16 -8.95
CA GLY A 175 -16.22 14.44 -8.25
C GLY A 175 -14.83 15.04 -8.44
N THR A 176 -14.51 16.07 -7.65
CA THR A 176 -13.18 16.69 -7.58
C THR A 176 -12.19 15.85 -6.76
N ASP A 177 -12.66 14.80 -6.11
CA ASP A 177 -11.90 13.96 -5.21
C ASP A 177 -11.58 12.60 -5.86
N GLN A 178 -10.60 12.58 -6.79
CA GLN A 178 -10.25 11.36 -7.54
C GLN A 178 -9.43 10.34 -6.73
N GLY A 179 -9.67 10.22 -5.42
CA GLY A 179 -9.15 9.15 -4.56
C GLY A 179 -7.68 8.77 -4.82
N TYR A 180 -7.43 7.49 -5.02
CA TYR A 180 -6.10 6.96 -5.32
C TYR A 180 -5.58 7.37 -6.70
N VAL A 181 -6.42 7.55 -7.72
CA VAL A 181 -5.99 8.01 -9.05
C VAL A 181 -5.28 9.37 -8.96
N ARG A 182 -5.88 10.35 -8.28
CA ARG A 182 -5.24 11.66 -8.02
C ARG A 182 -3.92 11.48 -7.28
N ARG A 183 -3.95 10.69 -6.22
CA ARG A 183 -2.81 10.55 -5.29
C ARG A 183 -1.60 9.94 -5.96
N LEU A 184 -1.79 8.84 -6.69
CA LEU A 184 -0.73 8.18 -7.44
C LEU A 184 -0.19 9.11 -8.54
N ASN A 185 -1.07 9.83 -9.26
CA ASN A 185 -0.64 10.81 -10.27
C ASN A 185 0.08 12.03 -9.71
N ALA A 186 0.01 12.29 -8.41
CA ALA A 186 0.74 13.38 -7.75
C ALA A 186 2.18 13.01 -7.32
N PHE A 187 2.55 11.72 -7.37
CA PHE A 187 3.89 11.27 -6.97
C PHE A 187 5.03 11.91 -7.75
N PRO A 188 4.98 12.05 -9.09
CA PRO A 188 6.05 12.69 -9.84
C PRO A 188 6.34 14.13 -9.39
N GLN A 189 5.31 14.90 -9.01
CA GLN A 189 5.48 16.27 -8.51
C GLN A 189 5.88 16.30 -7.04
N LYS A 190 5.29 15.43 -6.20
CA LYS A 190 5.58 15.35 -4.77
C LYS A 190 6.99 14.83 -4.47
N TYR A 191 7.47 13.90 -5.28
CA TYR A 191 8.78 13.26 -5.15
C TYR A 191 9.54 13.35 -6.49
N PRO A 192 10.16 14.51 -6.79
CA PRO A 192 10.82 14.73 -8.09
C PRO A 192 11.92 13.72 -8.42
N GLN A 193 12.55 13.10 -7.41
CA GLN A 193 13.56 12.05 -7.63
C GLN A 193 12.98 10.80 -8.32
N MET A 194 11.67 10.54 -8.20
CA MET A 194 10.97 9.46 -8.88
C MET A 194 10.55 9.80 -10.31
N GLN A 195 10.63 11.07 -10.72
CA GLN A 195 10.16 11.52 -12.03
C GLN A 195 10.80 10.75 -13.21
N PRO A 196 12.13 10.46 -13.23
CA PRO A 196 12.74 9.69 -14.32
C PRO A 196 12.12 8.30 -14.50
N PHE A 197 11.73 7.65 -13.41
CA PHE A 197 11.07 6.34 -13.47
C PHE A 197 9.72 6.42 -14.18
N PHE A 198 8.88 7.39 -13.83
CA PHE A 198 7.57 7.54 -14.45
C PHE A 198 7.63 8.06 -15.89
N GLN A 199 8.69 8.77 -16.27
CA GLN A 199 8.93 9.13 -17.68
C GLN A 199 9.26 7.91 -18.53
N GLN A 200 10.06 6.98 -17.99
CA GLN A 200 10.44 5.75 -18.69
C GLN A 200 9.34 4.68 -18.64
N PHE A 201 8.61 4.59 -17.52
CA PHE A 201 7.57 3.60 -17.29
C PHE A 201 6.23 4.27 -16.91
N PRO A 202 5.60 5.02 -17.84
CA PRO A 202 4.38 5.78 -17.56
C PRO A 202 3.20 4.90 -17.14
N ASN A 203 3.21 3.62 -17.52
CA ASN A 203 2.18 2.65 -17.16
C ASN A 203 2.14 2.32 -15.65
N TYR A 204 3.09 2.79 -14.83
CA TYR A 204 2.96 2.73 -13.37
C TYR A 204 1.92 3.69 -12.82
N LEU A 205 1.61 4.78 -13.53
CA LEU A 205 0.62 5.74 -13.10
C LEU A 205 -0.78 5.35 -13.59
N PRO A 206 -1.82 5.61 -12.78
CA PRO A 206 -3.18 5.31 -13.19
C PRO A 206 -3.67 6.24 -14.28
N GLN A 207 -4.39 5.66 -15.24
CA GLN A 207 -5.09 6.38 -16.30
C GLN A 207 -6.54 6.67 -15.90
N SER A 208 -7.20 7.55 -16.66
CA SER A 208 -8.65 7.76 -16.52
C SER A 208 -9.41 6.47 -16.80
N PHE A 209 -10.44 6.19 -16.01
CA PHE A 209 -11.24 4.98 -16.14
C PHE A 209 -12.67 5.20 -15.62
N ASP A 210 -13.65 4.54 -16.23
CA ASP A 210 -15.05 4.63 -15.83
C ASP A 210 -15.37 3.61 -14.71
N PHE A 211 -14.98 3.97 -13.48
CA PHE A 211 -15.24 3.13 -12.30
C PHE A 211 -16.73 2.96 -12.01
N ALA A 212 -17.58 3.92 -12.39
CA ALA A 212 -19.03 3.80 -12.20
C ALA A 212 -19.62 2.69 -13.07
N ALA A 213 -19.21 2.62 -14.34
CA ALA A 213 -19.57 1.51 -15.21
C ALA A 213 -19.00 0.17 -14.74
N ALA A 214 -17.78 0.17 -14.18
CA ALA A 214 -17.18 -1.04 -13.60
C ALA A 214 -17.99 -1.57 -12.41
N VAL A 215 -18.34 -0.71 -11.44
CA VAL A 215 -19.21 -1.10 -10.31
C VAL A 215 -20.57 -1.62 -10.80
N ALA A 216 -21.21 -0.94 -11.75
CA ALA A 216 -22.54 -1.34 -12.22
C ALA A 216 -22.54 -2.74 -12.87
N ARG A 217 -21.44 -3.12 -13.51
CA ARG A 217 -21.24 -4.47 -14.10
C ARG A 217 -20.63 -5.47 -13.13
N GLY A 218 -20.08 -5.01 -12.01
CA GLY A 218 -19.34 -5.80 -11.03
C GLY A 218 -20.21 -6.88 -10.38
N ARG A 219 -19.55 -7.97 -10.00
CA ARG A 219 -20.11 -9.10 -9.26
C ARG A 219 -19.04 -9.61 -8.31
N PRO A 220 -19.40 -10.21 -7.15
CA PRO A 220 -18.42 -10.84 -6.28
C PRO A 220 -17.46 -11.74 -7.07
N HIS A 221 -16.18 -11.63 -6.77
CA HIS A 221 -15.12 -12.27 -7.52
C HIS A 221 -15.24 -13.78 -7.42
N ALA A 222 -15.04 -14.42 -8.57
CA ALA A 222 -14.79 -15.84 -8.68
C ALA A 222 -13.42 -16.03 -9.34
N ILE A 223 -12.84 -17.23 -9.22
CA ILE A 223 -11.56 -17.54 -9.87
C ILE A 223 -11.59 -17.17 -11.36
N ILE A 224 -12.70 -17.46 -12.04
CA ILE A 224 -12.88 -17.16 -13.47
C ILE A 224 -12.91 -15.64 -13.72
N SER A 225 -13.53 -14.82 -12.86
CA SER A 225 -13.56 -13.37 -13.06
C SER A 225 -12.19 -12.73 -12.87
N LEU A 226 -11.36 -13.26 -11.96
CA LEU A 226 -9.99 -12.76 -11.77
C LEU A 226 -9.06 -13.04 -12.95
N GLN A 227 -9.37 -14.06 -13.76
CA GLN A 227 -8.63 -14.36 -14.99
C GLN A 227 -9.02 -13.46 -16.17
N GLN A 228 -10.14 -12.75 -16.08
CA GLN A 228 -10.58 -11.81 -17.12
C GLN A 228 -9.81 -10.50 -17.01
N ASP A 229 -9.47 -9.92 -18.16
CA ASP A 229 -8.89 -8.58 -18.24
C ASP A 229 -9.94 -7.55 -17.85
N SER A 230 -9.64 -6.73 -16.83
CA SER A 230 -10.53 -5.66 -16.39
C SER A 230 -10.57 -4.46 -17.34
N GLY A 231 -9.62 -4.40 -18.29
CA GLY A 231 -9.38 -3.23 -19.13
C GLY A 231 -8.69 -2.07 -18.39
N TYR A 232 -8.23 -2.30 -17.16
CA TYR A 232 -7.55 -1.29 -16.33
C TYR A 232 -6.14 -1.75 -15.93
N PRO A 233 -5.09 -1.36 -16.68
CA PRO A 233 -3.74 -1.87 -16.49
C PRO A 233 -3.15 -1.78 -15.07
N PRO A 234 -3.38 -0.70 -14.29
CA PRO A 234 -2.90 -0.63 -12.90
C PRO A 234 -3.49 -1.73 -12.01
N TYR A 235 -4.78 -2.03 -12.14
CA TYR A 235 -5.42 -3.11 -11.41
C TYR A 235 -4.95 -4.47 -11.89
N GLU A 236 -4.72 -4.66 -13.20
CA GLU A 236 -4.17 -5.91 -13.73
C GLU A 236 -2.76 -6.20 -13.19
N ARG A 237 -1.91 -5.18 -13.07
CA ARG A 237 -0.60 -5.31 -12.41
C ARG A 237 -0.77 -5.76 -10.96
N TRP A 238 -1.59 -5.03 -10.19
CA TRP A 238 -1.82 -5.34 -8.79
C TRP A 238 -2.33 -6.77 -8.60
N LYS A 239 -3.41 -7.13 -9.32
CA LYS A 239 -4.08 -8.42 -9.26
C LYS A 239 -3.12 -9.57 -9.58
N ARG A 240 -2.30 -9.44 -10.63
CA ARG A 240 -1.31 -10.45 -11.01
C ARG A 240 -0.28 -10.68 -9.91
N THR A 241 0.31 -9.61 -9.38
CA THR A 241 1.32 -9.72 -8.33
C THR A 241 0.76 -10.38 -7.07
N VAL A 242 -0.47 -10.04 -6.66
CA VAL A 242 -1.12 -10.69 -5.53
C VAL A 242 -1.42 -12.17 -5.82
N MET A 243 -1.99 -12.49 -6.98
CA MET A 243 -2.29 -13.87 -7.39
C MET A 243 -1.04 -14.76 -7.41
N GLU A 244 0.10 -14.24 -7.88
CA GLU A 244 1.36 -14.98 -7.97
C GLU A 244 1.98 -15.29 -6.60
N ARG A 245 1.76 -14.43 -5.60
CA ARG A 245 2.46 -14.50 -4.31
C ARG A 245 1.59 -15.01 -3.17
N GLU A 246 0.32 -14.63 -3.15
CA GLU A 246 -0.64 -14.94 -2.09
C GLU A 246 -1.62 -16.04 -2.47
N GLY A 247 -1.77 -16.28 -3.78
CA GLY A 247 -2.77 -17.19 -4.32
C GLY A 247 -4.13 -16.52 -4.54
N LEU A 248 -5.09 -17.30 -5.01
CA LEU A 248 -6.42 -16.82 -5.43
C LEU A 248 -7.41 -16.69 -4.27
N ASP A 249 -7.25 -17.48 -3.22
CA ASP A 249 -8.29 -17.68 -2.20
C ASP A 249 -8.66 -16.37 -1.49
N LEU A 250 -7.67 -15.54 -1.15
CA LEU A 250 -7.90 -14.25 -0.48
C LEU A 250 -8.53 -13.18 -1.40
N LEU A 251 -8.50 -13.37 -2.72
CA LEU A 251 -9.13 -12.47 -3.69
C LEU A 251 -10.54 -12.89 -4.10
N VAL A 252 -11.02 -14.06 -3.65
CA VAL A 252 -12.37 -14.57 -3.95
C VAL A 252 -13.20 -14.86 -2.70
N THR A 253 -12.56 -14.93 -1.53
CA THR A 253 -13.26 -15.17 -0.27
C THR A 253 -13.84 -13.87 0.25
N GLN A 254 -15.14 -13.67 0.04
CA GLN A 254 -15.88 -12.56 0.62
C GLN A 254 -16.01 -12.75 2.13
N VAL A 255 -15.50 -11.79 2.91
CA VAL A 255 -15.48 -11.82 4.38
C VAL A 255 -16.55 -10.92 5.02
N GLU A 256 -17.12 -9.98 4.25
CA GLU A 256 -18.21 -9.11 4.69
C GLU A 256 -19.36 -9.13 3.69
N GLY A 257 -20.60 -9.18 4.18
CA GLY A 257 -21.82 -9.21 3.36
C GLY A 257 -22.36 -7.83 3.03
N CYS A 258 -23.16 -7.75 1.97
CA CYS A 258 -23.94 -6.56 1.59
C CYS A 258 -25.01 -6.20 2.63
#